data_AF-A0A0P8Y7H9-F1
#
_entry.id   AF-A0A0P8Y7H9-F1
#
_cell.length_a   1.000
_cell.length_b   1.000
_cell.length_c   1.000
_cell.angle_alpha   90.00
_cell.angle_beta   90.00
_cell.angle_gamma   90.00
#
_symmetry.space_group_name_H-M   'P 1'
#
loop_
_entity.id
_entity.type
_entity.pdbx_description
1 polymer ?
#
loop_
_entity_poly.entity_id
_entity_poly.type
_entity_poly.pdbx_seq_one_letter_code
_entity_poly.pdbx_strand_id
1 'polypeptide(L)'
;MNSKRGGITLKSGDDTYSVRITTNAMVRYQDHTGESFLDGIAALQTNQSDVRRMRNLFWAGLSHIDDMTPEKAGDIMDVVGFSEALEKVSEAAELAFPPVEDKSGKAPAGKPAKAK
;
A
#
# COMPACT_ATOMS: atom_id res chain seq x y z
N MET A 1 14.79 -19.46 -2.81
CA MET A 1 14.82 -18.01 -3.15
C MET A 1 13.39 -17.57 -3.40
N ASN A 2 12.74 -16.96 -2.40
CA ASN A 2 11.30 -16.65 -2.43
C ASN A 2 11.02 -15.27 -3.03
N SER A 3 11.11 -15.16 -4.36
CA SER A 3 10.86 -13.93 -5.13
C SER A 3 9.37 -13.62 -5.38
N LYS A 4 8.48 -13.94 -4.44
CA LYS A 4 7.03 -13.66 -4.57
C LYS A 4 6.41 -12.86 -3.44
N ARG A 5 7.21 -12.32 -2.51
CA ARG A 5 6.73 -11.39 -1.48
C ARG A 5 7.05 -9.97 -1.93
N GLY A 6 6.20 -9.48 -2.85
CA GLY A 6 6.34 -8.25 -3.63
C GLY A 6 6.71 -7.02 -2.83
N GLY A 7 8.00 -6.69 -2.85
CA GLY A 7 8.47 -5.37 -2.51
C GLY A 7 8.57 -4.54 -3.78
N ILE A 8 7.89 -3.40 -3.81
CA ILE A 8 8.03 -2.41 -4.87
C ILE A 8 9.25 -1.55 -4.54
N THR A 9 10.12 -1.34 -5.53
CA THR A 9 11.28 -0.48 -5.37
C THR A 9 10.87 0.98 -5.55
N LEU A 10 11.20 1.82 -4.57
CA LEU A 10 11.02 3.26 -4.60
C LEU A 10 12.40 3.92 -4.52
N LYS A 11 12.68 4.87 -5.42
CA LYS A 11 13.90 5.68 -5.35
C LYS A 11 13.57 7.02 -4.72
N SER A 12 14.35 7.43 -3.74
CA SER A 12 14.21 8.72 -3.06
C SER A 12 15.59 9.38 -3.03
N GLY A 13 15.81 10.30 -3.97
CA GLY A 13 17.14 10.86 -4.22
C GLY A 13 18.14 9.78 -4.62
N ASP A 14 19.21 9.64 -3.83
CA ASP A 14 20.26 8.63 -4.01
C ASP A 14 19.94 7.29 -3.33
N ASP A 15 18.92 7.25 -2.47
CA ASP A 15 18.53 6.07 -1.70
C ASP A 15 17.48 5.24 -2.42
N THR A 16 17.55 3.91 -2.24
CA THR A 16 16.58 2.96 -2.78
C THR A 16 15.88 2.23 -1.65
N TYR A 17 14.58 2.45 -1.53
CA TYR A 17 13.71 1.84 -0.55
C TYR A 17 12.88 0.71 -1.18
N SER A 18 12.53 -0.30 -0.38
CA SER A 18 11.59 -1.35 -0.80
C SER A 18 10.30 -1.15 -0.01
N VAL A 19 9.17 -0.93 -0.68
CA VAL A 19 7.84 -0.84 -0.06
C VAL A 19 7.21 -2.23 -0.07
N ARG A 20 6.92 -2.80 1.10
CA ARG A 20 6.42 -4.17 1.27
C ARG A 20 5.20 -4.22 2.16
N ILE A 21 4.04 -4.53 1.58
CA ILE A 21 2.83 -4.79 2.36
C ILE A 21 2.82 -6.26 2.79
N THR A 22 3.21 -6.51 4.04
CA THR A 22 3.19 -7.84 4.67
C THR A 22 2.13 -7.90 5.77
N THR A 23 1.79 -9.10 6.25
CA THR A 23 0.90 -9.25 7.42
C THR A 23 1.38 -8.43 8.62
N ASN A 24 2.69 -8.41 8.88
CA ASN A 24 3.24 -7.61 9.98
C ASN A 24 3.14 -6.11 9.71
N ALA A 25 3.27 -5.66 8.46
CA ALA A 25 3.05 -4.25 8.10
C ALA A 25 1.59 -3.84 8.39
N MET A 26 0.63 -4.70 8.04
CA MET A 26 -0.79 -4.43 8.29
C MET A 26 -1.11 -4.41 9.79
N VAL A 27 -0.55 -5.33 10.57
CA VAL A 27 -0.71 -5.33 12.03
C VAL A 27 -0.10 -4.06 12.64
N ARG A 28 1.13 -3.68 12.24
CA ARG A 28 1.75 -2.44 12.72
C ARG A 28 0.97 -1.19 12.37
N TYR A 29 0.39 -1.15 11.17
CA TYR A 29 -0.52 -0.08 10.79
C TYR A 29 -1.71 -0.02 11.76
N GLN A 30 -2.38 -1.15 11.97
CA GLN A 30 -3.55 -1.23 12.84
C GLN A 30 -3.22 -0.86 14.30
N ASP A 31 -2.08 -1.32 14.82
CA ASP A 31 -1.62 -0.96 16.17
C ASP A 31 -1.33 0.55 16.28
N HIS A 32 -0.88 1.19 15.19
CA HIS A 32 -0.53 2.61 15.16
C HIS A 32 -1.75 3.53 14.98
N THR A 33 -2.73 3.14 14.16
CA THR A 33 -3.86 3.99 13.76
C THR A 33 -5.16 3.63 14.47
N GLY A 34 -5.29 2.40 14.98
CA GLY A 34 -6.53 1.86 15.50
C GLY A 34 -7.55 1.44 14.43
N GLU A 35 -7.21 1.57 13.14
CA GLU A 35 -8.06 1.15 12.00
C GLU A 35 -7.38 0.03 11.20
N SER A 36 -8.16 -0.82 10.53
CA SER A 36 -7.56 -1.89 9.72
C SER A 36 -6.84 -1.31 8.50
N PHE A 37 -5.78 -1.97 8.03
CA PHE A 37 -5.03 -1.53 6.85
C PHE A 37 -5.93 -1.40 5.60
N LEU A 38 -6.89 -2.32 5.43
CA LEU A 38 -7.82 -2.29 4.31
C LEU A 38 -8.81 -1.12 4.41
N ASP A 39 -9.30 -0.81 5.61
CA ASP A 39 -10.15 0.38 5.83
C ASP A 39 -9.36 1.66 5.53
N GLY A 40 -8.08 1.69 5.89
CA GLY A 40 -7.17 2.79 5.54
C GLY A 40 -7.07 3.01 4.03
N ILE A 41 -6.86 1.95 3.24
CA ILE A 41 -6.83 2.06 1.78
C ILE A 41 -8.18 2.54 1.22
N ALA A 42 -9.30 1.95 1.67
CA ALA A 42 -10.63 2.32 1.20
C ALA A 42 -10.98 3.79 1.55
N ALA A 43 -10.61 4.25 2.74
CA ALA A 43 -10.80 5.62 3.16
C ALA A 43 -9.96 6.61 2.32
N LEU A 44 -8.72 6.23 1.97
CA LEU A 44 -7.87 7.07 1.11
C LEU A 44 -8.37 7.16 -0.33
N GLN A 45 -8.97 6.08 -0.86
CA GLN A 45 -9.63 6.11 -2.17
C GLN A 45 -10.82 7.08 -2.20
N THR A 46 -11.51 7.22 -1.07
CA THR A 46 -12.65 8.14 -0.92
C THR A 46 -12.20 9.58 -0.65
N ASN A 47 -11.13 9.74 0.13
CA ASN A 47 -10.58 11.05 0.50
C ASN A 47 -9.04 11.05 0.38
N GLN A 48 -8.56 11.35 -0.82
CA GLN A 48 -7.12 11.43 -1.11
C GLN A 48 -6.42 12.61 -0.42
N SER A 49 -7.18 13.55 0.17
CA SER A 49 -6.63 14.69 0.91
C SER A 49 -6.22 14.33 2.35
N ASP A 50 -6.48 13.10 2.82
CA ASP A 50 -6.02 12.64 4.13
C ASP A 50 -4.54 12.25 4.10
N VAL A 51 -3.67 13.27 4.12
CA VAL A 51 -2.21 13.13 4.05
C VAL A 51 -1.67 12.31 5.24
N ARG A 52 -2.30 12.40 6.41
CA ARG A 52 -1.90 11.61 7.58
C ARG A 52 -2.11 10.13 7.33
N ARG A 53 -3.28 9.75 6.82
CA ARG A 53 -3.58 8.36 6.51
C ARG A 53 -2.64 7.83 5.42
N MET A 54 -2.40 8.61 4.38
CA MET A 54 -1.45 8.26 3.33
C MET A 54 -0.04 8.01 3.89
N ARG A 55 0.47 8.91 4.73
CA ARG A 55 1.77 8.75 5.40
C ARG A 55 1.84 7.47 6.24
N ASN A 56 0.78 7.17 6.99
CA ASN A 56 0.75 5.98 7.85
C ASN A 56 0.71 4.69 7.02
N LEU A 57 -0.02 4.67 5.90
CA LEU A 57 -0.04 3.53 4.97
C LEU A 57 1.33 3.32 4.31
N PHE A 58 1.97 4.40 3.87
CA PHE A 58 3.30 4.36 3.31
C PHE A 58 4.35 3.88 4.32
N TRP A 59 4.32 4.42 5.54
CA TRP A 59 5.13 3.97 6.66
C TRP A 59 4.96 2.48 6.93
N ALA A 60 3.73 1.97 6.93
CA ALA A 60 3.48 0.54 7.14
C ALA A 60 4.25 -0.31 6.12
N GLY A 61 4.27 0.10 4.84
CA GLY A 61 5.04 -0.55 3.79
C GLY A 61 6.56 -0.50 3.99
N LEU A 62 7.06 0.51 4.70
CA LEU A 62 8.49 0.67 5.04
C LEU A 62 8.85 0.14 6.43
N SER A 63 7.88 -0.24 7.26
CA SER A 63 8.05 -0.61 8.68
C SER A 63 8.91 -1.84 8.96
N HIS A 64 9.40 -2.52 7.92
CA HIS A 64 10.37 -3.60 8.02
C HIS A 64 11.82 -3.11 8.00
N ILE A 65 12.05 -1.83 7.68
CA ILE A 65 13.34 -1.17 7.77
C ILE A 65 13.53 -0.75 9.23
N ASP A 66 14.71 -1.04 9.79
CA ASP A 66 15.06 -0.65 11.16
C ASP A 66 14.95 0.88 11.34
N ASP A 67 14.52 1.29 12.54
CA ASP A 67 14.32 2.70 12.91
C ASP A 67 13.37 3.51 12.01
N MET A 68 12.51 2.85 11.22
CA MET A 68 11.54 3.53 10.36
C MET A 68 10.35 4.07 11.17
N THR A 69 10.17 5.39 11.19
CA THR A 69 9.06 6.08 11.86
C THR A 69 8.10 6.71 10.86
N PRO A 70 6.84 7.02 11.25
CA PRO A 70 5.91 7.74 10.38
C PRO A 70 6.46 9.07 9.86
N GLU A 71 7.24 9.77 10.66
CA GLU A 71 7.90 11.03 10.32
C GLU A 71 8.94 10.82 9.22
N LYS A 72 9.85 9.84 9.37
CA LYS A 72 10.84 9.50 8.34
C LYS A 72 10.18 9.07 7.03
N ALA A 73 9.06 8.34 7.12
CA ALA A 73 8.28 7.99 5.94
C ALA A 73 7.69 9.23 5.25
N GLY A 74 7.29 10.24 6.03
CA GLY A 74 6.89 11.55 5.51
C GLY A 74 8.04 12.28 4.80
N ASP A 75 9.23 12.29 5.39
CA ASP A 75 10.42 12.91 4.77
C ASP A 75 10.74 12.24 3.43
N ILE A 76 10.63 10.91 3.35
CA ILE A 76 10.80 10.16 2.08
C ILE A 76 9.71 10.56 1.07
N MET A 77 8.46 10.71 1.51
CA MET A 77 7.35 11.17 0.66
C MET A 77 7.60 12.57 0.10
N ASP A 78 8.20 13.48 0.86
CA ASP A 78 8.52 14.82 0.40
C ASP A 78 9.61 14.81 -0.70
N VAL A 79 10.56 13.88 -0.63
CA VAL A 79 11.62 13.73 -1.63
C VAL A 79 11.10 13.09 -2.93
N VAL A 80 10.27 12.05 -2.84
CA VAL A 80 9.72 11.35 -4.04
C VAL A 80 8.48 12.02 -4.60
N GLY A 81 7.79 12.81 -3.79
CA GLY A 81 6.50 13.40 -4.10
C GLY A 81 5.33 12.52 -3.68
N PHE A 82 4.26 13.18 -3.24
CA PHE A 82 3.04 12.53 -2.72
C PHE A 82 2.41 11.54 -3.70
N SER A 83 2.32 11.91 -4.98
CA SER A 83 1.70 11.07 -6.01
C SER A 83 2.49 9.78 -6.27
N GLU A 84 3.82 9.86 -6.28
CA GLU A 84 4.67 8.68 -6.49
C GLU A 84 4.59 7.74 -5.29
N ALA A 85 4.61 8.27 -4.07
CA ALA A 85 4.41 7.46 -2.88
C ALA A 85 3.04 6.74 -2.91
N LEU A 86 1.98 7.42 -3.34
CA LEU A 86 0.62 6.86 -3.42
C LEU A 86 0.54 5.71 -4.43
N GLU A 87 1.12 5.90 -5.61
CA GLU A 87 1.22 4.87 -6.63
C GLU A 87 1.93 3.63 -6.10
N LYS A 88 3.08 3.82 -5.44
CA LYS A 88 3.91 2.71 -4.95
C LYS A 88 3.26 1.94 -3.80
N VAL A 89 2.51 2.60 -2.93
CA VAL A 89 1.67 1.92 -1.91
C VAL A 89 0.57 1.11 -2.59
N SER A 90 -0.09 1.68 -3.60
CA SER A 90 -1.17 1.01 -4.32
C SER A 90 -0.67 -0.24 -5.04
N GLU A 91 0.43 -0.13 -5.79
CA GLU A 91 1.10 -1.25 -6.45
C GLU A 91 1.50 -2.34 -5.45
N ALA A 92 2.08 -1.95 -4.31
CA ALA A 92 2.49 -2.90 -3.29
C ALA A 92 1.30 -3.59 -2.62
N ALA A 93 0.16 -2.90 -2.47
CA ALA A 93 -1.08 -3.47 -1.96
C ALA A 93 -1.69 -4.46 -2.95
N GLU A 94 -1.71 -4.14 -4.25
CA GLU A 94 -2.17 -5.06 -5.31
C GLU A 94 -1.29 -6.31 -5.41
N LEU A 95 0.02 -6.19 -5.19
CA LEU A 95 0.92 -7.34 -5.15
C LEU A 95 0.74 -8.20 -3.89
N ALA A 96 0.42 -7.58 -2.75
CA ALA A 96 0.17 -8.29 -1.50
C ALA A 96 -1.17 -9.01 -1.51
N PHE A 97 -2.15 -8.43 -2.19
CA PHE A 97 -3.49 -8.96 -2.37
C PHE A 97 -3.82 -8.99 -3.87
N PRO A 98 -3.19 -9.92 -4.62
CA PRO A 98 -3.58 -10.10 -6.00
C PRO A 98 -5.09 -10.40 -6.02
N PRO A 99 -5.89 -9.69 -6.84
CA PRO A 99 -7.27 -10.09 -7.03
C PRO A 99 -7.23 -11.57 -7.38
N VAL A 100 -8.08 -12.37 -6.72
CA VAL A 100 -8.21 -13.78 -7.04
C VAL A 100 -8.58 -13.89 -8.52
N GLU A 101 -7.59 -14.09 -9.38
CA GLU A 101 -7.84 -14.72 -10.67
C GLU A 101 -8.38 -16.09 -10.30
N ASP A 102 -9.69 -16.21 -10.45
CA ASP A 102 -10.44 -17.44 -10.34
C ASP A 102 -9.73 -18.49 -11.21
N LYS A 103 -8.89 -19.32 -10.58
CA LYS A 103 -8.41 -20.56 -11.17
C LYS A 103 -9.48 -21.65 -11.11
N SER A 104 -10.75 -21.27 -11.16
CA SER A 104 -11.84 -22.10 -11.65
C SER A 104 -12.28 -21.53 -12.99
N GLY A 105 -12.03 -22.26 -14.07
CA GLY A 105 -12.33 -21.77 -15.41
C GLY A 105 -13.78 -21.32 -15.57
N LYS A 106 -13.99 -20.09 -16.05
CA LYS A 106 -14.66 -19.75 -17.32
C LYS A 106 -14.99 -18.25 -17.39
N ALA A 107 -14.56 -17.67 -18.52
CA ALA A 107 -15.14 -16.53 -19.26
C ALA A 107 -15.02 -15.10 -18.67
N PRO A 108 -14.88 -14.07 -19.54
CA PRO A 108 -14.49 -12.73 -19.15
C PRO A 108 -15.66 -11.84 -18.70
N ALA A 109 -15.28 -10.84 -17.92
CA ALA A 109 -15.98 -9.62 -17.48
C ALA A 109 -17.31 -9.25 -18.17
N GLY A 110 -18.32 -8.92 -17.34
CA GLY A 110 -19.56 -8.27 -17.76
C GLY A 110 -20.10 -7.33 -16.68
N LYS A 111 -20.17 -6.03 -17.02
CA LYS A 111 -20.72 -4.88 -16.28
C LYS A 111 -22.14 -5.10 -15.70
N PRO A 112 -22.56 -4.28 -14.70
CA PRO A 112 -23.79 -4.47 -13.94
C PRO A 112 -25.02 -4.01 -14.75
N ALA A 113 -26.14 -4.74 -14.65
CA ALA A 113 -27.44 -4.27 -15.11
C ALA A 113 -28.44 -4.28 -13.95
N LYS A 114 -28.95 -3.08 -13.65
CA LYS A 114 -29.98 -2.79 -12.64
C LYS A 114 -31.28 -3.51 -12.97
N ALA A 115 -31.99 -3.94 -11.93
CA ALA A 115 -33.35 -4.46 -11.98
C ALA A 115 -34.38 -3.31 -12.05
N LYS A 116 -35.19 -3.27 -13.12
CA LYS A 116 -36.66 -3.26 -13.09
C LYS A 116 -37.25 -3.15 -14.49
#